data_AF-A0A8J6Z8V0-F1
#
_entry.id   AF-A0A8J6Z8V0-F1
#
_cell.length_a   1.000
_cell.length_b   1.000
_cell.length_c   1.000
_cell.angle_alpha   90.00
_cell.angle_beta   90.00
_cell.angle_gamma   90.00
#
_symmetry.space_group_name_H-M   'P 1'
#
loop_
_entity.id
_entity.type
_entity.pdbx_description
1 polymer ?
#
loop_
_entity_poly.entity_id
_entity_poly.type
_entity_poly.pdbx_seq_one_letter_code
_entity_poly.pdbx_strand_id
1 'polypeptide(L)'
;MSDAQKFSLVRREAMYTGLALVGLIVFWLVAGFGTAGVDAKIFHVPLWAVLGTVGVWLVAIVISFVLSRVLFRDIDLGGDDDGR
;
A
#
# COMPACT_ATOMS: atom_id res chain seq x y z
N MET A 1 26.47 1.65 -15.82
CA MET A 1 25.29 2.24 -15.17
C MET A 1 25.76 3.35 -14.21
N SER A 2 25.34 4.60 -14.44
CA SER A 2 25.81 5.78 -13.67
C SER A 2 25.04 5.92 -12.34
N ASP A 3 25.69 6.36 -11.26
CA ASP A 3 25.06 6.51 -9.93
C ASP A 3 23.81 7.41 -9.95
N ALA A 4 23.77 8.40 -10.85
CA ALA A 4 22.61 9.26 -11.05
C ALA A 4 21.34 8.48 -11.47
N GLN A 5 21.48 7.40 -12.24
CA GLN A 5 20.35 6.56 -12.64
C GLN A 5 19.83 5.74 -11.46
N LYS A 6 20.73 5.21 -10.61
CA LYS A 6 20.35 4.48 -9.38
C LYS A 6 19.54 5.36 -8.42
N PHE A 7 19.95 6.61 -8.21
CA PHE A 7 19.21 7.54 -7.35
C PHE A 7 17.81 7.87 -7.88
N SER A 8 17.64 7.96 -9.20
CA SER A 8 16.34 8.23 -9.81
C SER A 8 15.33 7.08 -9.61
N LEU A 9 15.81 5.84 -9.61
CA LEU A 9 14.99 4.64 -9.35
C LEU A 9 14.56 4.58 -7.88
N VAL A 10 15.52 4.71 -6.95
CA VAL A 10 15.25 4.68 -5.51
C VAL A 10 14.26 5.78 -5.11
N ARG A 11 14.39 6.98 -5.68
CA ARG A 11 13.46 8.08 -5.40
C ARG A 11 12.04 7.80 -5.90
N ARG A 12 11.89 7.04 -6.99
CA ARG A 12 10.58 6.65 -7.53
C ARG A 12 9.93 5.56 -6.68
N GLU A 13 10.69 4.57 -6.24
CA GLU A 13 10.24 3.51 -5.32
C GLU A 13 9.81 4.06 -3.95
N ALA A 14 10.59 5.01 -3.41
CA ALA A 14 10.25 5.68 -2.15
C ALA A 14 8.95 6.49 -2.27
N MET A 15 8.70 7.12 -3.43
CA MET A 15 7.44 7.84 -3.69
C MET A 15 6.24 6.90 -3.70
N TYR A 16 6.33 5.75 -4.37
CA TYR A 16 5.21 4.80 -4.41
C TYR A 16 4.95 4.14 -3.05
N THR A 17 6.01 3.80 -2.33
CA THR A 17 5.89 3.26 -0.96
C THR A 17 5.32 4.31 -0.01
N GLY A 18 5.73 5.57 -0.15
CA GLY A 18 5.16 6.69 0.60
C GLY A 18 3.69 6.91 0.29
N LEU A 19 3.29 6.84 -0.99
CA LEU A 19 1.89 6.98 -1.41
C LEU A 19 1.01 5.83 -0.87
N ALA A 20 1.53 4.61 -0.91
CA ALA A 20 0.90 3.43 -0.31
C ALA A 20 0.69 3.60 1.21
N LEU A 21 1.70 4.10 1.92
CA LEU A 21 1.60 4.39 3.35
C LEU A 21 0.55 5.47 3.64
N VAL A 22 0.53 6.55 2.88
CA VAL A 22 -0.47 7.63 3.03
C VAL A 22 -1.88 7.09 2.79
N GLY A 23 -2.08 6.27 1.75
CA GLY A 23 -3.37 5.62 1.48
C GLY A 23 -3.82 4.72 2.64
N LEU A 24 -2.91 3.95 3.23
CA LEU A 24 -3.18 3.13 4.41
C LEU A 24 -3.59 3.99 5.62
N ILE A 25 -2.88 5.10 5.88
CA ILE A 25 -3.18 6.02 6.99
C ILE A 25 -4.57 6.63 6.79
N VAL A 26 -4.90 7.12 5.59
CA VAL A 26 -6.22 7.70 5.30
C VAL A 26 -7.32 6.65 5.49
N PHE A 27 -7.12 5.44 4.98
CA PHE A 27 -8.09 4.36 5.18
C PHE A 27 -8.25 4.03 6.68
N TRP A 28 -7.16 3.93 7.42
CA TRP A 28 -7.19 3.67 8.85
C TRP A 28 -7.94 4.76 9.62
N LEU A 29 -7.75 6.03 9.27
CA LEU A 29 -8.48 7.14 9.89
C LEU A 29 -9.98 7.07 9.60
N VAL A 30 -10.38 6.77 8.36
CA VAL A 30 -11.81 6.63 8.01
C VAL A 30 -12.42 5.39 8.67
N ALA A 31 -11.73 4.26 8.65
CA ALA A 31 -12.21 3.02 9.26
C ALA A 31 -12.22 3.10 10.78
N GLY A 32 -11.21 3.71 11.41
CA GLY A 32 -11.11 3.86 12.86
C GLY A 32 -12.01 4.95 13.41
N PHE A 33 -11.83 6.20 13.00
CA PHE A 33 -12.61 7.33 13.52
C PHE A 33 -14.00 7.42 12.91
N GLY A 34 -14.15 7.12 11.62
CA GLY A 34 -15.44 7.21 10.92
C GLY A 34 -16.45 6.14 11.35
N THR A 35 -15.99 4.99 11.86
CA THR A 35 -16.88 3.96 12.41
C THR A 35 -16.94 3.92 13.94
N ALA A 36 -16.13 4.74 14.63
CA ALA A 36 -16.19 4.87 16.09
C ALA A 36 -17.55 5.38 16.60
N GLY A 37 -18.29 6.14 15.79
CA GLY A 37 -19.64 6.59 16.11
C GLY A 37 -20.74 5.56 15.84
N VAL A 38 -20.42 4.41 15.23
CA VAL A 38 -21.38 3.36 14.93
C VAL A 38 -21.42 2.38 16.10
N ASP A 39 -22.47 2.43 16.91
CA ASP A 39 -22.70 1.52 18.06
C ASP A 39 -23.19 0.12 17.59
N ALA A 40 -22.59 -0.39 16.51
CA ALA A 40 -22.78 -1.74 16.05
C ALA A 40 -21.77 -2.65 16.76
N LYS A 41 -22.25 -3.76 17.33
CA LYS A 41 -21.42 -4.75 18.02
C LYS A 41 -21.57 -6.08 17.30
N ILE A 42 -20.45 -6.66 16.89
CA ILE A 42 -20.39 -8.03 16.37
C ILE A 42 -19.82 -8.88 17.49
N PHE A 43 -20.52 -9.91 17.96
CA PHE A 43 -20.01 -10.83 19.00
C PHE A 43 -19.47 -10.11 20.27
N HIS A 44 -20.16 -9.07 20.75
CA HIS A 44 -19.75 -8.23 21.89
C HIS A 44 -18.48 -7.38 21.69
N VAL A 45 -17.81 -7.43 20.53
CA VAL A 45 -16.73 -6.51 20.16
C VAL A 45 -17.26 -5.36 19.29
N PRO A 46 -16.80 -4.11 19.52
CA PRO A 46 -17.26 -2.97 18.74
C PRO A 46 -16.86 -3.13 17.28
N LEU A 47 -17.78 -2.82 16.36
CA LEU A 47 -17.59 -2.98 14.92
C LEU A 47 -16.36 -2.19 14.42
N TRP A 48 -16.07 -1.03 15.02
CA TRP A 48 -14.88 -0.25 14.69
C TRP A 48 -13.58 -1.01 14.94
N ALA A 49 -13.53 -1.88 15.95
CA ALA A 49 -12.33 -2.64 16.27
C ALA A 49 -12.12 -3.75 15.24
N VAL A 50 -13.21 -4.39 14.82
CA VAL A 50 -13.18 -5.42 13.78
C VAL A 50 -12.86 -4.81 12.43
N LEU A 51 -13.51 -3.71 12.04
CA LEU A 51 -13.24 -2.99 10.79
C LEU A 51 -11.83 -2.37 10.78
N GLY A 52 -11.38 -1.82 11.90
CA GLY A 52 -10.02 -1.29 12.05
C GLY A 52 -8.93 -2.37 12.06
N THR A 53 -9.27 -3.63 12.34
CA THR A 53 -8.28 -4.73 12.32
C THR A 53 -8.35 -5.50 11.00
N VAL A 54 -9.52 -6.06 10.67
CA VAL A 54 -9.74 -6.87 9.47
C VAL A 54 -9.74 -6.02 8.21
N GLY A 55 -10.34 -4.83 8.25
CA GLY A 55 -10.37 -3.91 7.11
C GLY A 55 -8.98 -3.41 6.76
N VAL A 56 -8.15 -3.10 7.76
CA VAL A 56 -6.75 -2.69 7.55
C VAL A 56 -5.93 -3.84 6.98
N TRP A 57 -6.20 -5.07 7.39
CA TRP A 57 -5.56 -6.26 6.83
C TRP A 57 -5.89 -6.45 5.35
N LEU A 58 -7.18 -6.34 4.98
CA LEU A 58 -7.61 -6.42 3.58
C LEU A 58 -7.02 -5.29 2.74
N VAL A 59 -7.00 -4.06 3.27
CA VAL A 59 -6.42 -2.92 2.57
C VAL A 59 -4.91 -3.06 2.43
N ALA A 60 -4.20 -3.59 3.43
CA ALA A 60 -2.78 -3.90 3.32
C ALA A 60 -2.52 -4.94 2.23
N ILE A 61 -3.36 -5.97 2.08
CA ILE A 61 -3.27 -6.95 1.00
C ILE A 61 -3.48 -6.28 -0.37
N VAL A 62 -4.50 -5.44 -0.51
CA VAL A 62 -4.79 -4.72 -1.76
C VAL A 62 -3.65 -3.76 -2.11
N ILE A 63 -3.15 -2.99 -1.14
CA ILE A 63 -2.01 -2.08 -1.32
C ILE A 63 -0.76 -2.87 -1.71
N SER A 64 -0.48 -3.99 -1.04
CA SER A 64 0.65 -4.87 -1.38
C SER A 64 0.53 -5.44 -2.81
N PHE A 65 -0.68 -5.83 -3.22
CA PHE A 65 -0.94 -6.32 -4.57
C PHE A 65 -0.81 -5.22 -5.63
N VAL A 66 -1.34 -4.03 -5.37
CA VAL A 66 -1.20 -2.86 -6.25
C VAL A 66 0.26 -2.44 -6.35
N LEU A 67 0.95 -2.36 -5.22
CA LEU A 67 2.38 -2.03 -5.19
C LEU A 67 3.16 -3.10 -5.94
N SER A 68 2.86 -4.38 -5.77
CA SER A 68 3.47 -5.45 -6.58
C SER A 68 3.19 -5.22 -8.08
N ARG A 69 1.96 -4.95 -8.48
CA ARG A 69 1.61 -4.72 -9.89
C ARG A 69 2.21 -3.45 -10.50
N VAL A 70 2.42 -2.40 -9.71
CA VAL A 70 2.96 -1.11 -10.18
C VAL A 70 4.50 -1.13 -10.13
N LEU A 71 5.07 -1.59 -9.01
CA LEU A 71 6.50 -1.62 -8.74
C LEU A 71 7.17 -2.74 -9.55
N PHE A 72 6.61 -3.96 -9.63
CA PHE A 72 7.16 -5.01 -10.50
C PHE A 72 6.92 -4.75 -12.00
N ARG A 73 5.92 -3.97 -12.39
CA ARG A 73 5.74 -3.57 -13.80
C ARG A 73 6.66 -2.41 -14.19
N ASP A 74 7.06 -1.57 -13.24
CA ASP A 74 8.10 -0.55 -13.45
C ASP A 74 9.53 -1.13 -13.35
N ILE A 75 9.69 -2.33 -12.78
CA ILE A 75 10.77 -3.28 -13.14
C ILE A 75 10.35 -4.00 -14.44
N ASP A 76 9.95 -3.23 -15.45
CA ASP A 76 10.13 -3.72 -16.80
C ASP A 76 11.63 -3.71 -17.01
N LEU A 77 12.19 -4.92 -17.05
CA LEU A 77 13.53 -5.22 -17.54
C LEU A 77 13.60 -4.83 -19.02
N GLY A 78 13.52 -3.54 -19.29
CA GLY A 78 13.80 -2.96 -20.60
C GLY A 78 15.30 -3.04 -20.86
N GLY A 79 15.71 -4.17 -21.42
CA GLY A 79 17.02 -4.37 -22.05
C GLY A 79 18.04 -5.06 -21.15
N ASP A 80 18.15 -6.39 -21.31
CA ASP A 80 19.38 -6.98 -21.85
C ASP A 80 19.00 -8.35 -22.44
N ASP A 81 18.33 -8.30 -23.59
CA ASP A 81 18.60 -9.23 -24.69
C ASP A 81 19.96 -8.84 -25.28
N ASP A 82 21.05 -9.03 -24.52
CA ASP A 82 22.42 -8.92 -25.02
C ASP A 82 22.80 -10.26 -25.66
N GLY A 83 22.03 -10.58 -26.70
CA GLY A 83 22.24 -11.69 -27.59
C GLY A 83 22.98 -11.26 -28.85
N ARG A 84 24.08 -10.48 -28.74
CA ARG A 84 25.09 -10.29 -29.80
C ARG A 84 26.46 -9.87 -29.28
#